data_AF-A0A9E3U2K9-F1
#
_entry.id   AF-A0A9E3U2K9-F1
#
_cell.length_a   1.000
_cell.length_b   1.000
_cell.length_c   1.000
_cell.angle_alpha   90.00
_cell.angle_beta   90.00
_cell.angle_gamma   90.00
#
_symmetry.space_group_name_H-M   'P 1'
#
loop_
_entity.id
_entity.type
_entity.pdbx_description
1 polymer ?
#
loop_
_entity_poly.entity_id
_entity_poly.type
_entity_poly.pdbx_seq_one_letter_code
_entity_poly.pdbx_strand_id
1 'polypeptide(L)'
;MADAAYNWPARNDASVLGKEIDRTDGLVKATGAAKYAYDVTFPHMLFAVGLGCPHAHCRVKSVDVAAAERTPGVAHVLVQNGPDSEIHWQGEIIAFVAAESEGAAREGVAKIKVVYEQLDVFADEQDLAAAEKAGRTHKAGGKVELVNEPGDD
;
A
#
# COMPACT_ATOMS: atom_id res chain seq x y z
N MET A 1 29.95 21.51 -20.95
CA MET A 1 29.06 20.41 -21.41
C MET A 1 29.93 19.49 -22.23
N ALA A 2 30.15 18.25 -21.81
CA ALA A 2 30.93 17.30 -22.61
C ALA A 2 30.03 16.77 -23.73
N ASP A 3 30.35 17.06 -24.99
CA ASP A 3 29.74 16.44 -26.15
C ASP A 3 30.18 14.97 -26.21
N ALA A 4 29.37 14.09 -25.63
CA ALA A 4 29.55 12.66 -25.83
C ALA A 4 29.12 12.34 -27.27
N ALA A 5 30.10 12.10 -28.14
CA ALA A 5 29.84 11.65 -29.50
C ALA A 5 29.04 10.34 -29.47
N TYR A 6 27.84 10.36 -30.04
CA TYR A 6 26.96 9.19 -30.13
C TYR A 6 27.58 8.15 -31.07
N ASN A 7 28.12 7.07 -30.50
CA ASN A 7 28.85 6.02 -31.25
C ASN A 7 28.22 4.64 -31.04
N TRP A 8 26.92 4.51 -31.34
CA TRP A 8 26.28 3.20 -31.37
C TRP A 8 26.52 2.51 -32.72
N PRO A 9 26.82 1.21 -32.75
CA PRO A 9 26.95 0.48 -34.00
C PRO A 9 25.61 0.47 -34.75
N ALA A 10 25.66 0.35 -36.08
CA ALA A 10 24.45 0.16 -36.87
C ALA A 10 23.68 -1.08 -36.38
N ARG A 11 22.35 -1.08 -36.49
CA ARG A 11 21.48 -2.13 -35.93
C ARG A 11 21.87 -3.56 -36.34
N ASN A 12 22.42 -3.73 -37.53
CA ASN A 12 22.86 -5.04 -38.02
C ASN A 12 24.18 -5.49 -37.37
N ASP A 13 25.04 -4.55 -37.02
CA ASP A 13 26.38 -4.75 -36.45
C ASP A 13 26.38 -4.78 -34.91
N ALA A 14 25.28 -4.35 -34.30
CA ALA A 14 25.09 -4.44 -32.86
C ALA A 14 25.02 -5.92 -32.41
N SER A 15 25.83 -6.29 -31.43
CA SER A 15 25.88 -7.66 -30.90
C SER A 15 24.68 -8.03 -30.03
N VAL A 16 24.07 -7.05 -29.35
CA VAL A 16 22.98 -7.25 -28.38
C VAL A 16 21.72 -6.48 -28.75
N LEU A 17 21.88 -5.22 -29.19
CA LEU A 17 20.73 -4.35 -29.46
C LEU A 17 19.96 -4.82 -30.69
N GLY A 18 18.63 -4.95 -30.54
CA GLY A 18 17.73 -5.34 -31.63
C GLY A 18 17.80 -6.81 -32.05
N LYS A 19 18.47 -7.65 -31.25
CA LYS A 19 18.50 -9.11 -31.43
C LYS A 19 17.49 -9.78 -30.52
N GLU A 20 16.95 -10.92 -30.94
CA GLU A 20 16.18 -11.81 -30.08
C GLU A 20 17.17 -12.55 -29.17
N ILE A 21 17.12 -12.24 -27.87
CA ILE A 21 17.99 -12.83 -26.86
C ILE A 21 17.14 -13.29 -25.68
N ASP A 22 17.58 -14.37 -25.05
CA ASP A 22 16.95 -14.84 -23.83
C ASP A 22 17.13 -13.82 -22.71
N ARG A 23 16.08 -13.66 -21.90
CA ARG A 23 16.15 -12.84 -20.69
C ARG A 23 17.11 -13.47 -19.69
N THR A 24 18.04 -12.66 -19.17
CA THR A 24 18.98 -13.09 -18.12
C THR A 24 18.30 -13.60 -16.87
N ASP A 25 17.13 -13.05 -16.52
CA ASP A 25 16.30 -13.47 -15.38
C ASP A 25 15.20 -14.48 -15.77
N GLY A 26 15.13 -14.89 -17.04
CA GLY A 26 14.03 -15.70 -17.58
C GLY A 26 13.97 -17.10 -16.96
N LEU A 27 15.10 -17.81 -16.96
CA LEU A 27 15.15 -19.18 -16.47
C LEU A 27 14.77 -19.29 -14.98
N VAL A 28 15.34 -18.44 -14.13
CA VAL A 28 15.07 -18.47 -12.68
C VAL A 28 13.62 -18.12 -12.34
N LYS A 29 12.98 -17.23 -13.12
CA LYS A 29 11.56 -16.90 -12.95
C LYS A 29 10.64 -18.00 -13.47
N ALA A 30 10.96 -18.61 -14.61
CA ALA A 30 10.17 -19.69 -15.20
C ALA A 30 10.19 -20.99 -14.37
N THR A 31 11.25 -21.20 -13.58
CA THR A 31 11.46 -22.41 -12.77
C THR A 31 11.04 -22.25 -11.31
N GLY A 32 10.66 -21.05 -10.87
CA GLY A 32 10.40 -20.76 -9.46
C GLY A 32 11.67 -20.69 -8.59
N ALA A 33 12.86 -20.64 -9.20
CA ALA A 33 14.12 -20.51 -8.49
C ALA A 33 14.41 -19.06 -8.04
N ALA A 34 13.77 -18.07 -8.66
CA ALA A 34 13.85 -16.67 -8.25
C ALA A 34 13.28 -16.49 -6.84
N LYS A 35 14.02 -15.79 -5.98
CA LYS A 35 13.59 -15.45 -4.62
C LYS A 35 12.97 -14.06 -4.58
N TYR A 36 11.78 -13.96 -4.01
CA TYR A 36 11.07 -12.73 -3.74
C TYR A 36 11.12 -12.39 -2.25
N ALA A 37 10.69 -11.19 -1.88
CA ALA A 37 10.76 -10.71 -0.50
C ALA A 37 10.13 -11.68 0.52
N TYR A 38 9.04 -12.34 0.14
CA TYR A 38 8.32 -13.27 1.01
C TYR A 38 8.97 -14.67 1.12
N ASP A 39 9.90 -15.01 0.22
CA ASP A 39 10.65 -16.28 0.27
C ASP A 39 11.85 -16.22 1.23
N VAL A 40 12.20 -15.04 1.71
CA VAL A 40 13.34 -14.80 2.59
C VAL A 40 12.89 -14.94 4.04
N THR A 41 13.59 -15.79 4.80
CA THR A 41 13.36 -15.98 6.24
C THR A 41 14.67 -15.78 6.99
N PHE A 42 14.60 -15.14 8.16
CA PHE A 42 15.75 -14.91 9.03
C PHE A 42 15.56 -15.62 10.38
N PRO A 43 16.65 -16.02 11.06
CA PRO A 43 16.55 -16.49 12.45
C PRO A 43 15.84 -15.45 13.32
N HIS A 44 14.87 -15.89 14.11
CA HIS A 44 14.07 -15.04 15.02
C HIS A 44 13.23 -13.95 14.32
N MET A 45 12.92 -14.12 13.03
CA MET A 45 12.02 -13.21 12.31
C MET A 45 10.59 -13.29 12.84
N LEU A 46 9.98 -12.14 13.07
CA LEU A 46 8.55 -12.03 13.35
C LEU A 46 7.76 -11.77 12.06
N PHE A 47 6.54 -12.26 12.02
CA PHE A 47 5.55 -12.02 10.97
C PHE A 47 4.59 -10.93 11.44
N ALA A 48 4.42 -9.88 10.65
CA ALA A 48 3.49 -8.80 10.93
C ALA A 48 2.23 -8.91 10.05
N VAL A 49 1.05 -8.81 10.65
CA VAL A 49 -0.23 -8.74 9.96
C VAL A 49 -0.98 -7.49 10.40
N GLY A 50 -1.46 -6.71 9.44
CA GLY A 50 -2.23 -5.50 9.68
C GLY A 50 -3.74 -5.77 9.76
N LEU A 51 -4.41 -5.13 10.72
CA LEU A 51 -5.86 -4.95 10.75
C LEU A 51 -6.21 -3.68 9.96
N GLY A 52 -6.82 -3.84 8.79
CA GLY A 52 -7.38 -2.74 8.02
C GLY A 52 -8.78 -2.36 8.47
N CYS A 53 -9.14 -1.08 8.32
CA CYS A 53 -10.48 -0.59 8.56
C CYS A 53 -11.48 -1.17 7.54
N PRO A 54 -12.64 -1.69 7.95
CA PRO A 54 -13.64 -2.22 7.02
C PRO A 54 -14.50 -1.13 6.36
N HIS A 55 -14.44 0.12 6.83
CA HIS A 55 -15.31 1.21 6.39
C HIS A 55 -14.58 2.20 5.48
N ALA A 56 -15.29 2.75 4.50
CA ALA A 56 -14.74 3.77 3.60
C ALA A 56 -14.44 5.09 4.33
N HIS A 57 -15.24 5.46 5.33
CA HIS A 57 -15.00 6.66 6.11
C HIS A 57 -15.64 6.53 7.50
N CYS A 58 -14.85 6.69 8.56
CA CYS A 58 -15.33 6.55 9.93
C CYS A 58 -14.38 7.19 10.96
N ARG A 59 -14.88 7.44 12.17
CA ARG A 59 -14.07 7.73 13.35
C ARG A 59 -13.89 6.48 14.19
N VAL A 60 -12.67 6.22 14.65
CA VAL A 60 -12.39 5.15 15.62
C VAL A 60 -12.83 5.61 17.01
N LYS A 61 -13.76 4.90 17.64
CA LYS A 61 -14.25 5.21 18.99
C LYS A 61 -13.44 4.51 20.06
N SER A 62 -13.04 3.27 19.81
CA SER A 62 -12.18 2.50 20.71
C SER A 62 -11.50 1.35 19.99
N VAL A 63 -10.34 0.94 20.52
CA VAL A 63 -9.57 -0.22 20.07
C VAL A 63 -9.19 -1.04 21.32
N ASP A 64 -9.61 -2.31 21.36
CA ASP A 64 -9.21 -3.28 22.40
C ASP A 64 -8.32 -4.36 21.79
N VAL A 65 -7.07 -4.39 22.24
CA VAL A 65 -6.03 -5.32 21.80
C VAL A 65 -5.71 -6.41 22.82
N ALA A 66 -6.36 -6.40 24.00
CA ALA A 66 -5.94 -7.24 25.12
C ALA A 66 -6.08 -8.74 24.84
N ALA A 67 -7.00 -9.15 23.97
CA ALA A 67 -7.13 -10.54 23.54
C ALA A 67 -6.07 -10.92 22.48
N ALA A 68 -5.66 -9.97 21.64
CA ALA A 68 -4.60 -10.16 20.65
C ALA A 68 -3.24 -10.35 21.34
N GLU A 69 -2.91 -9.48 22.31
CA GLU A 69 -1.66 -9.53 23.09
C GLU A 69 -1.48 -10.84 23.86
N ARG A 70 -2.58 -11.50 24.26
CA ARG A 70 -2.54 -12.78 24.98
C ARG A 70 -2.51 -14.00 24.06
N THR A 71 -2.49 -13.81 22.74
CA THR A 71 -2.46 -14.93 21.79
C THR A 71 -1.07 -15.58 21.81
N PRO A 72 -0.98 -16.92 21.98
CA PRO A 72 0.31 -17.61 21.95
C PRO A 72 1.11 -17.29 20.70
N GLY A 73 2.39 -16.95 20.88
CA GLY A 73 3.30 -16.57 19.79
C GLY A 73 3.20 -15.11 19.34
N VAL A 74 2.24 -14.31 19.83
CA VAL A 74 2.24 -12.86 19.60
C VAL A 74 3.34 -12.21 20.45
N ALA A 75 4.20 -11.44 19.80
CA ALA A 75 5.28 -10.71 20.43
C ALA A 75 4.89 -9.25 20.72
N HIS A 76 4.11 -8.62 19.84
CA HIS A 76 3.69 -7.22 20.00
C HIS A 76 2.42 -6.90 19.22
N VAL A 77 1.65 -5.94 19.73
CA VAL A 77 0.52 -5.32 19.01
C VAL A 77 0.72 -3.80 19.00
N LEU A 78 0.78 -3.22 17.81
CA LEU A 78 0.91 -1.78 17.60
C LEU A 78 -0.42 -1.20 17.13
N VAL A 79 -0.98 -0.24 17.85
CA VAL A 79 -2.14 0.54 17.39
C VAL A 79 -1.61 1.75 16.60
N GLN A 80 -1.91 1.79 15.30
CA GLN A 80 -1.51 2.87 14.40
C GLN A 80 -2.54 4.01 14.42
N ASN A 81 -3.82 3.66 14.28
CA ASN A 81 -4.94 4.59 14.32
C ASN A 81 -5.84 4.22 15.52
N GLY A 82 -5.69 4.99 16.61
CA GLY A 82 -6.36 4.76 17.88
C GLY A 82 -7.68 5.54 18.03
N PRO A 83 -8.21 5.67 19.26
CA PRO A 83 -9.38 6.48 19.52
C PRO A 83 -9.25 7.91 18.96
N ASP A 84 -10.35 8.45 18.45
CA ASP A 84 -10.48 9.76 17.82
C ASP A 84 -9.83 9.92 16.44
N SER A 85 -9.03 8.94 15.97
CA SER A 85 -8.54 8.90 14.59
C SER A 85 -9.70 8.88 13.59
N GLU A 86 -9.57 9.68 12.53
CA GLU A 86 -10.47 9.67 11.37
C GLU A 86 -9.84 8.86 10.25
N ILE A 87 -10.59 7.90 9.73
CA ILE A 87 -10.17 6.97 8.68
C ILE A 87 -10.78 7.41 7.37
N HIS A 88 -9.96 7.57 6.34
CA HIS A 88 -10.35 8.26 5.10
C HIS A 88 -10.71 7.30 3.95
N TRP A 89 -10.29 6.04 4.03
CA TRP A 89 -10.61 5.01 3.04
C TRP A 89 -10.64 3.61 3.67
N GLN A 90 -11.33 2.69 2.98
CA GLN A 90 -11.36 1.28 3.36
C GLN A 90 -9.94 0.68 3.26
N GLY A 91 -9.54 -0.06 4.29
CA GLY A 91 -8.24 -0.71 4.36
C GLY A 91 -7.15 0.12 4.99
N GLU A 92 -7.41 1.39 5.36
CA GLU A 92 -6.46 2.15 6.19
C GLU A 92 -6.15 1.39 7.47
N ILE A 93 -4.87 1.34 7.86
CA ILE A 93 -4.43 0.44 8.93
C ILE A 93 -4.85 0.97 10.29
N ILE A 94 -5.50 0.11 11.08
CA ILE A 94 -5.85 0.37 12.48
C ILE A 94 -4.75 -0.10 13.42
N ALA A 95 -4.29 -1.34 13.23
CA ALA A 95 -3.29 -1.95 14.10
C ALA A 95 -2.43 -2.97 13.33
N PHE A 96 -1.26 -3.28 13.86
CA PHE A 96 -0.42 -4.39 13.43
C PHE A 96 -0.20 -5.37 14.57
N VAL A 97 -0.19 -6.67 14.26
CA VAL A 97 0.21 -7.73 15.19
C VAL A 97 1.48 -8.37 14.66
N ALA A 98 2.54 -8.38 15.46
CA ALA A 98 3.79 -9.08 15.18
C ALA A 98 3.87 -10.37 16.01
N ALA A 99 4.16 -11.50 15.37
CA ALA A 99 4.17 -12.82 16.01
C ALA A 99 5.26 -13.75 15.44
N GLU A 100 5.58 -14.80 16.18
CA GLU A 100 6.58 -15.82 15.82
C GLU A 100 6.17 -16.66 14.59
N SER A 101 4.89 -16.65 14.23
CA SER A 101 4.37 -17.27 13.02
C SER A 101 3.28 -16.41 12.40
N GLU A 102 3.09 -16.52 11.09
CA GLU A 102 2.00 -15.83 10.39
C GLU A 102 0.62 -16.25 10.92
N GLY A 103 0.46 -17.54 11.28
CA GLY A 103 -0.78 -18.05 11.87
C GLY A 103 -1.12 -17.35 13.19
N ALA A 104 -0.15 -17.24 14.08
CA ALA A 104 -0.32 -16.53 15.35
C ALA A 104 -0.62 -15.03 15.15
N ALA A 105 0.03 -14.38 14.17
CA ALA A 105 -0.24 -12.98 13.84
C ALA A 105 -1.68 -12.77 13.34
N ARG A 106 -2.16 -13.64 12.44
CA ARG A 106 -3.55 -13.61 11.94
C ARG A 106 -4.56 -13.87 13.05
N GLU A 107 -4.30 -14.85 13.92
CA GLU A 107 -5.16 -15.13 15.07
C GLU A 107 -5.22 -13.93 16.04
N GLY A 108 -4.08 -13.28 16.29
CA GLY A 108 -4.02 -12.06 17.07
C GLY A 108 -4.87 -10.95 16.46
N VAL A 109 -4.73 -10.68 15.16
CA VAL A 109 -5.55 -9.68 14.44
C VAL A 109 -7.04 -9.98 14.56
N ALA A 110 -7.45 -11.24 14.39
CA ALA A 110 -8.86 -11.64 14.47
C ALA A 110 -9.49 -11.40 15.86
N LYS A 111 -8.69 -11.24 16.91
CA LYS A 111 -9.15 -10.98 18.29
C LYS A 111 -9.19 -9.50 18.66
N ILE A 112 -8.64 -8.61 17.83
CA ILE A 112 -8.72 -7.17 18.05
C ILE A 112 -10.18 -6.73 17.86
N LYS A 113 -10.69 -5.94 18.80
CA LYS A 113 -12.03 -5.36 18.72
C LYS A 113 -11.93 -3.88 18.51
N VAL A 114 -12.66 -3.37 17.53
CA VAL A 114 -12.68 -1.94 17.19
C VAL A 114 -14.12 -1.49 17.12
N VAL A 115 -14.41 -0.35 17.73
CA VAL A 115 -15.71 0.32 17.60
C VAL A 115 -15.54 1.52 16.70
N TYR A 116 -16.38 1.62 15.67
CA TYR A 116 -16.37 2.70 14.70
C TYR A 116 -17.67 3.50 14.78
N GLU A 117 -17.56 4.80 14.51
CA GLU A 117 -18.66 5.68 14.14
C GLU A 117 -18.51 5.97 12.65
N GLN A 118 -19.41 5.45 11.81
CA GLN A 118 -19.37 5.72 10.38
C GLN A 118 -19.70 7.18 10.10
N LEU A 119 -18.97 7.77 9.16
CA LEU A 119 -19.15 9.13 8.70
C LEU A 119 -19.58 9.13 7.23
N ASP A 120 -20.05 10.26 6.73
CA ASP A 120 -20.58 10.38 5.37
C ASP A 120 -19.53 10.03 4.32
N VAL A 121 -19.85 9.11 3.41
CA VAL A 121 -18.94 8.67 2.35
C VAL A 121 -19.24 9.45 1.06
N PHE A 122 -18.21 10.04 0.47
CA PHE A 122 -18.27 10.72 -0.83
C PHE A 122 -17.45 9.91 -1.83
N ALA A 123 -18.14 9.24 -2.75
CA ALA A 123 -17.53 8.41 -3.78
C ALA A 123 -17.88 8.88 -5.21
N ASP A 124 -18.69 9.93 -5.33
CA ASP A 124 -19.01 10.59 -6.58
C ASP A 124 -18.34 11.96 -6.61
N GLU A 125 -17.40 12.13 -7.55
CA GLU A 125 -16.68 13.39 -7.76
C GLU A 125 -17.58 14.51 -8.33
N GLN A 126 -18.72 14.15 -8.93
CA GLN A 126 -19.64 15.11 -9.55
C GLN A 126 -20.63 15.72 -8.55
N ASP A 127 -20.84 15.10 -7.39
CA ASP A 127 -21.73 15.61 -6.34
C ASP A 127 -21.06 16.66 -5.45
N LEU A 128 -20.74 17.81 -6.07
CA LEU A 128 -20.13 18.95 -5.39
C LEU A 128 -21.02 19.48 -4.26
N ALA A 129 -22.34 19.45 -4.44
CA ALA A 129 -23.29 19.98 -3.46
C ALA A 129 -23.25 19.20 -2.14
N ALA A 130 -23.19 17.86 -2.20
CA ALA A 130 -23.05 17.04 -1.01
C ALA A 130 -21.68 17.24 -0.34
N ALA A 131 -20.60 17.35 -1.14
CA ALA A 131 -19.26 17.60 -0.62
C ALA A 131 -19.13 18.98 0.08
N GLU A 132 -19.73 20.03 -0.49
CA GLU A 132 -19.78 21.37 0.11
C GLU A 132 -20.55 21.36 1.42
N LYS A 133 -21.73 20.73 1.44
CA LYS A 133 -22.57 20.61 2.64
C LYS A 133 -21.83 19.90 3.78
N ALA A 134 -20.97 18.94 3.47
CA ALA A 134 -20.18 18.19 4.44
C ALA A 134 -18.86 18.88 4.83
N GLY A 135 -18.58 20.08 4.31
CA GLY A 135 -17.33 20.79 4.59
C GLY A 135 -16.08 20.06 4.07
N ARG A 136 -16.25 19.19 3.08
CA ARG A 136 -15.19 18.34 2.48
C ARG A 136 -14.49 19.01 1.30
N THR A 137 -14.97 20.18 0.89
CA THR A 137 -14.34 20.97 -0.15
C THR A 137 -13.27 21.87 0.47
N HIS A 138 -12.12 21.95 -0.19
CA HIS A 138 -11.11 22.96 0.06
C HIS A 138 -10.87 23.72 -1.24
N LYS A 139 -10.46 24.98 -1.14
CA LYS A 139 -10.06 25.74 -2.32
C LYS A 139 -8.85 25.02 -2.91
N ALA A 140 -8.99 24.42 -4.09
CA ALA A 140 -7.88 23.76 -4.77
C ALA A 140 -6.68 24.73 -4.88
N GLY A 141 -5.46 24.18 -4.80
CA GLY A 141 -4.23 24.93 -5.04
C GLY A 141 -4.35 25.74 -6.32
N GLY A 142 -3.97 27.03 -6.24
CA GLY A 142 -4.32 28.04 -7.24
C GLY A 142 -3.94 27.69 -8.67
N LYS A 143 -4.80 28.12 -9.61
CA LYS A 143 -4.58 28.20 -11.06
C LYS A 143 -3.74 27.05 -11.64
N VAL A 144 -4.34 25.87 -11.75
CA VAL A 144 -3.86 24.91 -12.74
C VAL A 144 -4.29 25.45 -14.11
N GLU A 145 -3.39 26.17 -14.79
CA GLU A 145 -3.51 26.36 -16.23
C GLU A 145 -3.16 25.03 -16.88
N LEU A 146 -4.18 24.34 -17.40
CA LEU A 146 -3.97 23.23 -18.31
C LEU A 146 -3.36 23.79 -19.59
N VAL A 147 -2.04 23.71 -19.70
CA VAL A 147 -1.35 23.97 -20.97
C VAL A 147 -1.40 22.67 -21.74
N ASN A 148 -2.19 22.61 -22.81
CA ASN A 148 -2.10 21.49 -23.75
C ASN A 148 -0.70 21.47 -24.34
N GLU A 149 0.02 20.35 -24.19
CA GLU A 149 1.26 20.16 -24.92
C GLU A 149 0.94 20.07 -26.43
N PRO A 150 1.79 20.64 -27.30
CA PRO A 150 1.57 20.57 -28.74
C PRO A 150 1.62 19.10 -29.21
N GLY A 151 0.45 18.54 -29.55
CA GLY A 151 0.28 17.18 -30.04
C GLY A 151 -0.80 16.35 -29.34
N ASP A 152 -1.38 16.84 -28.25
CA ASP A 152 -2.58 16.25 -27.66
C ASP A 152 -3.83 16.76 -28.39
N ASP A 153 -4.27 15.98 -29.41
CA ASP A 153 -5.59 16.08 -30.05
C ASP A 153 -6.66 15.33 -29.22
#